data_AF-A0A9P7SSV8-F1
#
_entry.id   AF-A0A9P7SSV8-F1
#
_cell.length_a   1.000
_cell.length_b   1.000
_cell.length_c   1.000
_cell.angle_alpha   90.00
_cell.angle_beta   90.00
_cell.angle_gamma   90.00
#
_symmetry.space_group_name_H-M   'P 1'
#
loop_
_entity.id
_entity.type
_entity.pdbx_description
1 polymer ?
#
loop_
_entity_poly.entity_id
_entity_poly.type
_entity_poly.pdbx_seq_one_letter_code
_entity_poly.pdbx_strand_id
1 'polypeptide(L)'
;MRISVASAVVALAGQAAQAAASAWTFSDGSVSVGKGADKVVEKFTDTKPARKTLGLGHHDTLKVLLTTMEGSAAKRPHQAFLVVKETASGLEAPFPLTVKGSGKAMVQIVC
;
A
#
# COMPACT_ATOMS: atom_id res chain seq x y z
N MET A 1 20.51 32.45 -56.52
CA MET A 1 19.28 32.61 -55.73
C MET A 1 19.31 31.54 -54.63
N ARG A 2 19.61 31.92 -53.38
CA ARG A 2 19.74 30.99 -52.25
C ARG A 2 18.43 31.05 -51.46
N ILE A 3 17.61 30.01 -51.56
CA ILE A 3 16.34 29.92 -50.82
C ILE A 3 16.65 29.18 -49.52
N SER A 4 16.77 29.92 -48.42
CA SER A 4 16.81 29.34 -47.07
C SER A 4 15.42 28.81 -46.74
N VAL A 5 15.28 27.48 -46.69
CA VAL A 5 14.09 26.84 -46.15
C VAL A 5 14.32 26.67 -44.65
N ALA A 6 13.76 27.59 -43.86
CA ALA A 6 13.72 27.44 -42.41
C ALA A 6 12.68 26.36 -42.07
N SER A 7 13.15 25.18 -41.64
CA SER A 7 12.31 24.11 -41.12
C SER A 7 11.70 24.54 -39.79
N ALA A 8 10.43 24.96 -39.80
CA ALA A 8 9.66 25.19 -38.58
C ALA A 8 9.21 23.84 -38.00
N VAL A 9 9.92 23.35 -36.99
CA VAL A 9 9.48 22.21 -36.17
C VAL A 9 8.44 22.72 -35.18
N VAL A 10 7.15 22.47 -35.48
CA VAL A 10 6.06 22.63 -34.51
C VAL A 10 6.05 21.39 -33.63
N ALA A 11 6.68 21.47 -32.46
CA ALA A 11 6.52 20.46 -31.42
C ALA A 11 5.13 20.65 -30.78
N LEU A 12 4.17 19.78 -31.12
CA LEU A 12 2.90 19.70 -30.39
C LEU A 12 3.21 19.20 -28.97
N ALA A 13 3.29 20.13 -28.02
CA ALA A 13 3.30 19.84 -26.59
C ALA A 13 1.91 19.38 -26.14
N GLY A 14 1.54 18.16 -26.53
CA GLY A 14 0.43 17.43 -25.92
C GLY A 14 0.94 16.71 -24.68
N GLN A 15 1.28 17.44 -23.62
CA GLN A 15 1.35 16.84 -22.30
C GLN A 15 -0.10 16.51 -21.94
N ALA A 16 -0.49 15.27 -22.23
CA ALA A 16 -1.68 14.69 -21.66
C ALA A 16 -1.62 14.98 -20.16
N ALA A 17 -2.57 15.78 -19.68
CA ALA A 17 -2.79 15.93 -18.26
C ALA A 17 -2.86 14.51 -17.70
N GLN A 18 -1.84 14.11 -16.94
CA GLN A 18 -1.95 12.98 -16.05
C GLN A 18 -3.08 13.37 -15.11
N ALA A 19 -4.30 12.96 -15.47
CA ALA A 19 -5.38 12.87 -14.52
C ALA A 19 -4.77 12.08 -13.38
N ALA A 20 -4.55 12.76 -12.25
CA ALA A 20 -4.14 12.12 -11.03
C ALA A 20 -5.29 11.17 -10.69
N ALA A 21 -5.19 9.93 -11.19
CA ALA A 21 -5.95 8.82 -10.67
C ALA A 21 -5.71 8.90 -9.18
N SER A 22 -6.79 9.04 -8.43
CA SER A 22 -6.74 9.25 -7.01
C SER A 22 -5.89 8.14 -6.39
N ALA A 23 -4.67 8.49 -5.96
CA ALA A 23 -3.69 7.50 -5.55
C ALA A 23 -4.14 6.94 -4.19
N TRP A 24 -4.46 5.65 -4.16
CA TRP A 24 -4.74 4.95 -2.92
C TRP A 24 -3.45 4.75 -2.15
N THR A 25 -3.44 5.17 -0.89
CA THR A 25 -2.34 4.98 0.05
C THR A 25 -2.90 4.60 1.42
N PHE A 26 -2.05 4.53 2.43
CA PHE A 26 -2.45 4.34 3.81
C PHE A 26 -1.56 5.11 4.79
N SER A 27 -2.12 5.42 5.95
CA SER A 27 -1.40 5.99 7.09
C SER A 27 -1.58 5.13 8.34
N ASP A 28 -0.83 5.46 9.38
CA ASP A 28 -0.99 4.91 10.73
C ASP A 28 -0.96 3.38 10.78
N GLY A 29 -0.11 2.79 9.94
CA GLY A 29 0.08 1.36 9.84
C GLY A 29 0.72 0.81 11.12
N SER A 30 0.18 -0.30 11.62
CA SER A 30 0.76 -1.07 12.70
C SER A 30 0.56 -2.56 12.46
N VAL A 31 1.63 -3.31 12.69
CA VAL A 31 1.64 -4.76 12.66
C VAL A 31 1.96 -5.26 14.06
N SER A 32 1.20 -6.25 14.53
CA SER A 32 1.42 -6.93 15.80
C SER A 32 1.57 -8.42 15.53
N VAL A 33 2.61 -9.04 16.09
CA VAL A 33 2.85 -10.49 16.00
C VAL A 33 3.12 -11.05 17.38
N GLY A 34 2.50 -12.19 17.69
CA GLY A 34 2.75 -12.93 18.93
C GLY A 34 1.46 -13.48 19.54
N LYS A 35 1.56 -13.95 20.79
CA LYS A 35 0.45 -14.53 21.53
C LYS A 35 0.09 -13.68 22.75
N GLY A 36 -1.19 -13.29 22.85
CA GLY A 36 -1.72 -12.60 24.03
C GLY A 36 -0.99 -11.29 24.37
N ALA A 37 -0.35 -11.25 25.55
CA ALA A 37 0.37 -10.08 26.04
C ALA A 37 1.77 -9.92 25.41
N ASP A 38 2.41 -11.02 24.99
CA ASP A 38 3.80 -11.06 24.51
C ASP A 38 3.93 -10.71 23.01
N LYS A 39 3.13 -9.75 22.55
CA LYS A 39 3.13 -9.30 21.16
C LYS A 39 4.21 -8.26 20.90
N VAL A 40 4.94 -8.45 19.81
CA VAL A 40 5.80 -7.42 19.23
C VAL A 40 4.94 -6.54 18.33
N VAL A 41 5.02 -5.23 18.53
CA VAL A 41 4.27 -4.24 17.75
C VAL A 41 5.24 -3.32 17.04
N GLU A 42 5.09 -3.21 15.72
CA GLU A 42 5.86 -2.30 14.88
C GLU A 42 4.91 -1.37 14.11
N LYS A 43 5.37 -0.14 13.89
CA LYS A 43 4.64 0.87 13.12
C LYS A 43 5.28 1.05 11.76
N PHE A 44 4.46 1.33 10.75
CA PHE A 44 4.90 1.55 9.39
C PHE A 44 3.92 2.50 8.67
N THR A 45 4.37 3.05 7.55
CA THR A 45 3.53 3.84 6.62
C THR A 45 3.79 3.36 5.20
N ASP A 46 3.03 3.88 4.24
CA ASP A 46 3.23 3.67 2.80
C ASP A 46 4.66 3.95 2.32
N THR A 47 5.32 4.93 2.96
CA THR A 47 6.67 5.40 2.64
C THR A 47 7.75 4.89 3.59
N LYS A 48 7.37 4.30 4.72
CA LYS A 48 8.30 3.85 5.77
C LYS A 48 7.97 2.42 6.18
N PRO A 49 8.64 1.41 5.60
CA PRO A 49 8.40 0.01 5.96
C PRO A 49 8.81 -0.28 7.42
N ALA A 50 8.30 -1.38 7.96
CA ALA A 50 8.71 -1.87 9.28
C ALA A 50 10.21 -2.17 9.29
N ARG A 51 10.91 -1.74 10.34
CA ARG A 51 12.39 -1.82 10.40
C ARG A 51 12.90 -3.18 10.83
N LYS A 52 12.08 -3.94 11.56
CA LYS A 52 12.45 -5.23 12.14
C LYS A 52 11.75 -6.35 11.41
N THR A 53 12.49 -7.40 11.11
CA THR A 53 11.91 -8.70 10.77
C THR A 53 11.14 -9.21 11.99
N LEU A 54 9.85 -9.51 11.80
CA LEU A 54 9.00 -10.11 12.82
C LEU A 54 8.90 -11.60 12.55
N GLY A 55 9.28 -12.42 13.53
CA GLY A 55 9.06 -13.87 13.45
C GLY A 55 7.58 -14.18 13.63
N LEU A 56 7.02 -14.98 12.72
CA LEU A 56 5.64 -15.47 12.80
C LEU A 56 5.66 -16.97 13.10
N GLY A 57 5.41 -17.34 14.36
CA GLY A 57 5.34 -18.72 14.80
C GLY A 57 3.98 -19.39 14.55
N HIS A 58 3.95 -20.72 14.65
CA HIS A 58 2.74 -21.53 14.41
C HIS A 58 1.57 -21.27 15.39
N HIS A 59 1.80 -20.61 16.52
CA HIS A 59 0.73 -20.28 17.47
C HIS A 59 0.54 -18.77 17.65
N ASP A 60 1.19 -17.99 16.78
CA ASP A 60 1.12 -16.55 16.83
C ASP A 60 -0.10 -16.03 16.07
N THR A 61 -0.51 -14.83 16.46
CA THR A 61 -1.49 -14.04 15.72
C THR A 61 -0.79 -12.88 15.04
N LEU A 62 -0.94 -12.78 13.71
CA LEU A 62 -0.59 -11.59 12.95
C LEU A 62 -1.81 -10.68 12.91
N LYS A 63 -1.67 -9.44 13.38
CA LYS A 63 -2.71 -8.42 13.28
C LYS A 63 -2.15 -7.18 12.59
N VAL A 64 -2.82 -6.72 11.55
CA VAL A 64 -2.49 -5.47 10.85
C VAL A 64 -3.63 -4.49 11.00
N LEU A 65 -3.28 -3.25 11.34
CA LEU A 65 -4.16 -2.09 11.45
C LEU A 65 -3.59 -0.98 10.58
N LEU A 66 -4.43 -0.28 9.82
CA LEU A 66 -4.04 0.90 9.04
C LEU A 66 -5.26 1.77 8.76
N THR A 67 -5.04 2.97 8.23
CA THR A 67 -6.10 3.81 7.68
C THR A 67 -5.87 4.00 6.18
N THR A 68 -6.81 3.54 5.34
CA THR A 68 -6.76 3.72 3.89
C THR A 68 -7.09 5.17 3.51
N MET A 69 -6.36 5.68 2.53
CA MET A 69 -6.40 7.06 2.08
C MET A 69 -6.57 7.12 0.56
N GLU A 70 -7.36 8.07 0.09
CA GLU A 70 -7.44 8.46 -1.32
C GLU A 70 -6.97 9.92 -1.42
N GLY A 71 -5.75 10.13 -1.94
CA GLY A 71 -5.06 11.42 -1.78
C GLY A 71 -4.82 11.73 -0.30
N SER A 72 -5.36 12.85 0.20
CA SER A 72 -5.23 13.26 1.61
C SER A 72 -6.43 12.88 2.49
N ALA A 73 -7.45 12.21 1.94
CA ALA A 73 -8.70 11.92 2.64
C ALA A 73 -8.81 10.44 3.01
N ALA A 74 -9.17 10.17 4.28
CA ALA A 74 -9.48 8.82 4.73
C ALA A 74 -10.78 8.32 4.09
N LYS A 75 -10.70 7.20 3.36
CA LYS A 75 -11.83 6.64 2.61
C LYS A 75 -11.77 5.13 2.57
N ARG A 76 -12.94 4.51 2.38
CA ARG A 76 -13.09 3.08 2.16
C ARG A 76 -12.86 2.73 0.68
N PRO A 77 -11.83 1.95 0.32
CA PRO A 77 -11.66 1.46 -1.04
C PRO A 77 -12.71 0.40 -1.36
N HIS A 78 -12.90 0.13 -2.65
CA HIS A 78 -13.72 -1.00 -3.11
C HIS A 78 -13.16 -2.34 -2.58
N GLN A 79 -11.84 -2.49 -2.63
CA GLN A 79 -11.12 -3.69 -2.22
C GLN A 79 -9.79 -3.32 -1.56
N ALA A 80 -9.40 -4.07 -0.54
CA ALA A 80 -8.10 -3.99 0.11
C ALA A 80 -7.73 -5.36 0.67
N PHE A 81 -6.51 -5.81 0.40
CA PHE A 81 -5.99 -7.11 0.82
C PHE A 81 -4.61 -6.98 1.45
N LEU A 82 -4.35 -7.78 2.47
CA LEU A 82 -3.00 -8.09 2.93
C LEU A 82 -2.55 -9.32 2.16
N VAL A 83 -1.51 -9.19 1.35
CA VAL A 83 -0.91 -10.33 0.66
C VAL A 83 0.29 -10.80 1.47
N VAL A 84 0.22 -12.03 1.97
CA VAL A 84 1.38 -12.70 2.58
C VAL A 84 2.10 -13.43 1.46
N LYS A 85 3.39 -13.13 1.29
CA LYS A 85 4.24 -13.73 0.26
C LYS A 85 5.37 -14.49 0.90
N GLU A 86 5.54 -15.74 0.48
CA GLU A 86 6.73 -16.54 0.80
C GLU A 86 7.77 -16.31 -0.30
N THR A 87 8.94 -15.79 0.09
CA THR A 87 9.91 -15.24 -0.87
C THR A 87 10.62 -16.30 -1.71
N ALA A 88 10.81 -17.52 -1.21
CA ALA A 88 11.60 -18.54 -1.90
C ALA A 88 10.82 -19.27 -3.00
N SER A 89 9.57 -19.67 -2.72
CA SER A 89 8.65 -20.32 -3.66
C SER A 89 7.80 -19.32 -4.44
N GLY A 90 7.62 -18.10 -3.93
CA GLY A 90 6.75 -17.09 -4.53
C GLY A 90 5.26 -17.30 -4.24
N LEU A 91 4.90 -18.23 -3.35
CA LEU A 91 3.52 -18.44 -2.94
C LEU A 91 2.93 -17.18 -2.30
N GLU A 92 1.70 -16.85 -2.68
CA GLU A 92 0.96 -15.69 -2.19
C GLU A 92 -0.38 -16.12 -1.61
N ALA A 93 -0.75 -15.55 -0.47
CA ALA A 93 -2.03 -15.74 0.19
C ALA A 93 -2.68 -14.38 0.48
N PRO A 94 -3.78 -14.02 -0.19
CA PRO A 94 -4.49 -12.77 0.04
C PRO A 94 -5.50 -12.90 1.19
N PHE A 95 -5.47 -11.94 2.12
CA PHE A 95 -6.41 -11.84 3.23
C PHE A 95 -7.16 -10.50 3.15
N PRO A 96 -8.49 -10.49 2.98
CA PRO A 96 -9.24 -9.25 2.83
C PRO A 96 -9.23 -8.44 4.13
N LEU A 97 -9.03 -7.12 4.01
CA LEU A 97 -9.16 -6.21 5.14
C LEU A 97 -10.64 -5.91 5.41
N THR A 98 -11.00 -5.89 6.69
CA THR A 98 -12.26 -5.27 7.12
C THR A 98 -12.06 -3.77 7.17
N VAL A 99 -12.63 -3.04 6.20
CA VAL A 99 -12.49 -1.58 6.11
C VAL A 99 -13.79 -0.86 6.47
N LYS A 100 -13.71 0.05 7.44
CA LYS A 100 -14.82 0.92 7.85
C LYS A 100 -14.97 2.10 6.90
N GLY A 101 -16.12 2.77 6.93
CA GLY A 101 -16.35 3.98 6.12
C GLY A 101 -15.32 5.09 6.37
N SER A 102 -14.73 5.14 7.57
CA SER A 102 -13.66 6.07 7.95
C SER A 102 -12.27 5.69 7.41
N GLY A 103 -12.14 4.67 6.57
CA GLY A 103 -10.86 4.15 6.07
C GLY A 103 -10.08 3.30 7.07
N LYS A 104 -10.48 3.26 8.35
CA LYS A 104 -9.85 2.35 9.32
C LYS A 104 -10.04 0.90 8.89
N ALA A 105 -8.93 0.19 8.74
CA ALA A 105 -8.87 -1.16 8.22
C ALA A 105 -8.17 -2.10 9.20
N MET A 106 -8.63 -3.35 9.23
CA MET A 106 -8.04 -4.40 10.05
C MET A 106 -8.04 -5.74 9.31
N VAL A 107 -6.98 -6.51 9.51
CA VAL A 107 -6.95 -7.95 9.21
C VAL A 107 -6.22 -8.68 10.33
N GLN A 108 -6.66 -9.90 10.61
CA GLN A 108 -6.05 -10.76 11.61
C GLN A 108 -5.94 -12.18 11.05
N ILE A 109 -4.75 -12.77 11.18
CA ILE A 109 -4.45 -14.14 10.77
C ILE A 109 -4.02 -14.88 12.03
N VAL A 110 -4.62 -16.04 12.28
CA VAL A 110 -4.22 -16.97 13.33
C VAL A 110 -3.52 -18.12 12.63
N CYS A 111 -2.26 -18.38 12.99
CA CYS A 111 -1.44 -19.43 12.43
C CYS A 111 -1.67 -20.79 13.10
#